data_AF-A0A3A8JHB4-F1
#
_entry.id   AF-A0A3A8JHB4-F1
#
_cell.length_a   1.000
_cell.length_b   1.000
_cell.length_c   1.000
_cell.angle_alpha   90.00
_cell.angle_beta   90.00
_cell.angle_gamma   90.00
#
_symmetry.space_group_name_H-M   'P 1'
#
loop_
_entity.id
_entity.type
_entity.pdbx_description
1 polymer ?
#
loop_
_entity_poly.entity_id
_entity_poly.type
_entity_poly.pdbx_seq_one_letter_code
_entity_poly.pdbx_strand_id
1 'polypeptide(L)'
;MTHDYIVKALAFDGEIRAYAALTTETVQEAQTRHYTWPTASAAMGRTMTATAMMGAMLKGDQKLTVTVDGQGAIGRIIADA
;
A
#
# COMPACT_ATOMS: atom_id res chain seq x y z
N MET A 1 17.10 11.75 -4.21
CA MET A 1 15.68 11.56 -4.53
C MET A 1 15.46 10.07 -4.69
N THR A 2 14.84 9.45 -3.69
CA THR A 2 14.47 8.03 -3.73
C THR A 2 13.03 7.98 -4.18
N HIS A 3 12.82 7.75 -5.47
CA HIS A 3 11.49 7.59 -6.04
C HIS A 3 10.83 6.31 -5.55
N ASP A 4 9.52 6.34 -5.41
CA ASP A 4 8.72 5.17 -5.09
C ASP A 4 8.63 4.21 -6.29
N TYR A 5 8.69 2.91 -6.03
CA TYR A 5 8.63 1.87 -7.07
C TYR A 5 8.15 0.52 -6.53
N ILE A 6 7.68 -0.33 -7.44
CA ILE A 6 7.30 -1.72 -7.15
C ILE A 6 8.09 -2.65 -8.06
N VAL A 7 8.70 -3.70 -7.47
CA VAL A 7 9.41 -4.76 -8.19
C VAL A 7 8.61 -6.06 -8.10
N LYS A 8 8.54 -6.78 -9.22
CA LYS A 8 7.95 -8.11 -9.32
C LYS A 8 9.07 -9.10 -9.62
N ALA A 9 9.18 -10.16 -8.84
CA ALA A 9 10.19 -11.19 -9.01
C ALA A 9 9.57 -12.58 -9.05
N LEU A 10 10.26 -13.50 -9.74
CA LEU A 10 9.97 -14.91 -9.74
C LEU A 10 11.17 -15.66 -9.15
N ALA A 11 10.90 -16.71 -8.38
CA ALA A 11 11.90 -17.58 -7.79
C ALA A 11 11.46 -19.04 -7.92
N PHE A 12 12.41 -19.97 -7.70
CA PHE A 12 12.19 -21.43 -7.80
C PHE A 12 11.51 -21.83 -9.10
N ASP A 13 12.15 -21.50 -10.23
CA ASP A 13 11.66 -21.80 -11.58
C ASP A 13 10.21 -21.35 -11.86
N GLY A 14 9.80 -20.25 -11.22
CA GLY A 14 8.47 -19.66 -11.39
C GLY A 14 7.41 -20.17 -10.41
N GLU A 15 7.76 -21.07 -9.48
CA GLU A 15 6.83 -21.54 -8.45
C GLU A 15 6.50 -20.46 -7.41
N ILE A 16 7.42 -19.52 -7.17
CA ILE A 16 7.23 -18.42 -6.22
C ILE A 16 7.20 -17.08 -6.94
N ARG A 17 6.16 -16.28 -6.68
CA ARG A 17 6.06 -14.90 -7.12
C ARG A 17 6.17 -13.95 -5.93
N ALA A 18 7.15 -13.07 -5.96
CA ALA A 18 7.43 -12.10 -4.92
C ALA A 18 7.18 -10.67 -5.42
N TYR A 19 6.77 -9.81 -4.48
CA TYR A 19 6.55 -8.39 -4.72
C TYR A 19 7.24 -7.61 -3.62
N ALA A 20 7.90 -6.52 -4.00
CA ALA A 20 8.49 -5.56 -3.08
C ALA A 20 8.15 -4.16 -3.53
N ALA A 21 7.84 -3.27 -2.58
CA ALA A 21 7.47 -1.90 -2.86
C ALA A 21 8.20 -0.95 -1.91
N LEU A 22 8.74 0.13 -2.46
CA LEU A 22 9.15 1.31 -1.71
C LEU A 22 8.11 2.40 -1.94
N THR A 23 7.41 2.81 -0.89
CA THR A 23 6.29 3.76 -0.95
C THR A 23 6.47 4.92 0.03
N THR A 24 7.71 5.36 0.24
CA THR A 24 8.04 6.35 1.27
C THR A 24 7.46 7.71 0.92
N GLU A 25 7.58 8.16 -0.34
CA GLU A 25 7.09 9.47 -0.77
C GLU A 25 5.56 9.50 -0.80
N THR A 26 4.93 8.43 -1.27
CA THR A 26 3.47 8.28 -1.35
C THR A 26 2.83 8.29 0.03
N VAL A 27 3.41 7.55 1.00
CA VAL A 27 2.90 7.54 2.38
C VAL A 27 3.18 8.88 3.08
N GLN A 28 4.32 9.52 2.82
CA GLN A 28 4.63 10.85 3.36
C GLN A 28 3.64 11.91 2.86
N GLU A 29 3.29 11.87 1.58
CA GLU A 29 2.29 12.76 1.00
C GLU A 29 0.92 12.55 1.65
N ALA A 30 0.47 11.30 1.80
CA ALA A 30 -0.78 10.99 2.48
C ALA A 30 -0.78 11.45 3.95
N GLN A 31 0.31 11.21 4.68
CA GLN A 31 0.49 11.69 6.05
C GLN A 31 0.39 13.22 6.12
N THR A 32 1.00 13.93 5.17
CA THR A 32 1.01 15.39 5.10
C THR A 32 -0.38 15.94 4.81
N ARG A 33 -1.13 15.31 3.89
CA ARG A 33 -2.51 15.71 3.55
C ARG A 33 -3.51 15.46 4.66
N HIS A 34 -3.37 14.33 5.36
CA HIS A 34 -4.32 13.91 6.40
C HIS A 34 -3.89 14.31 7.82
N TYR A 35 -2.72 14.91 7.98
CA TYR A 35 -2.14 15.31 9.27
C TYR A 35 -2.17 14.19 10.33
N THR A 36 -1.92 12.96 9.90
CA THR A 36 -2.02 11.80 10.78
C THR A 36 -0.91 11.78 11.82
N TRP A 37 -1.28 11.37 13.04
CA TRP A 37 -0.33 11.09 14.13
C TRP A 37 0.48 9.81 13.85
N PRO A 38 1.66 9.61 14.47
CA PRO A 38 2.58 8.53 14.12
C PRO A 38 1.95 7.14 14.02
N THR A 39 1.09 6.77 14.98
CA THR A 39 0.40 5.48 14.99
C THR A 39 -0.58 5.35 13.83
N ALA A 40 -1.32 6.41 13.52
CA ALA A 40 -2.26 6.43 12.42
C ALA A 40 -1.55 6.43 11.06
N SER A 41 -0.44 7.16 10.94
CA SER A 41 0.43 7.15 9.76
C SER A 41 0.99 5.76 9.46
N ALA A 42 1.41 5.03 10.50
CA ALA A 42 1.91 3.67 10.35
C ALA A 42 0.81 2.70 9.88
N ALA A 43 -0.39 2.79 10.47
CA ALA A 43 -1.52 1.97 10.06
C ALA A 43 -1.97 2.29 8.61
N MET A 44 -2.14 3.58 8.29
CA MET A 44 -2.49 4.05 6.95
C MET A 44 -1.44 3.66 5.92
N GLY A 45 -0.15 3.88 6.22
CA GLY A 45 0.95 3.56 5.33
C GLY A 45 1.01 2.07 4.99
N ARG A 46 0.89 1.18 5.99
CA ARG A 46 0.84 -0.27 5.76
C ARG A 46 -0.32 -0.66 4.84
N THR A 47 -1.51 -0.10 5.07
CA THR A 47 -2.67 -0.35 4.22
C THR A 47 -2.44 0.13 2.79
N MET A 48 -1.90 1.32 2.60
CA MET A 48 -1.59 1.87 1.27
C MET A 48 -0.57 1.01 0.52
N THR A 49 0.55 0.64 1.17
CA THR A 49 1.59 -0.20 0.54
C THR A 49 1.04 -1.56 0.16
N ALA A 50 0.25 -2.19 1.04
CA ALA A 50 -0.39 -3.48 0.74
C ALA A 50 -1.36 -3.36 -0.44
N THR A 51 -2.16 -2.29 -0.49
CA THR A 51 -3.13 -2.04 -1.55
C THR A 51 -2.44 -1.80 -2.89
N ALA A 52 -1.38 -1.00 -2.92
CA ALA A 52 -0.58 -0.78 -4.13
C ALA A 52 0.06 -2.08 -4.66
N MET A 53 0.57 -2.94 -3.77
CA MET A 53 1.11 -4.25 -4.16
C MET A 53 0.01 -5.15 -4.75
N MET A 54 -1.18 -5.18 -4.15
CA MET A 54 -2.32 -5.96 -4.65
C MET A 54 -2.83 -5.42 -6.00
N GLY A 55 -2.93 -4.09 -6.16
CA GLY A 55 -3.27 -3.46 -7.44
C GLY A 55 -2.30 -3.84 -8.55
N ALA A 56 -1.00 -3.92 -8.24
CA ALA A 56 0.01 -4.38 -9.20
C ALA A 56 -0.12 -5.87 -9.60
N MET A 57 -0.97 -6.65 -8.92
CA MET A 57 -1.29 -8.04 -9.30
C MET A 57 -2.44 -8.14 -10.31
N LEU A 58 -3.26 -7.10 -10.41
CA LEU A 58 -4.41 -7.06 -11.31
C LEU A 58 -3.97 -6.97 -12.77
N LYS A 59 -4.90 -7.32 -13.67
CA LYS A 59 -4.68 -7.27 -15.12
C LYS A 59 -5.59 -6.22 -15.75
N GLY A 60 -5.08 -5.48 -16.73
CA GLY A 60 -5.81 -4.40 -17.40
C GLY A 60 -6.10 -3.24 -16.45
N ASP A 61 -7.25 -2.58 -16.65
CA ASP A 61 -7.65 -1.37 -15.90
C ASP A 61 -8.58 -1.67 -14.72
N GLN A 62 -8.37 -2.82 -14.07
CA GLN A 62 -9.13 -3.19 -12.87
C GLN A 62 -8.69 -2.34 -11.68
N LYS A 63 -9.64 -2.06 -10.78
CA LYS A 63 -9.41 -1.32 -9.54
C LYS A 63 -9.69 -2.20 -8.34
N LEU A 64 -8.97 -1.94 -7.26
CA LEU A 64 -9.14 -2.61 -5.98
C LEU A 64 -9.23 -1.58 -4.86
N THR A 65 -10.32 -1.65 -4.11
CA THR A 65 -10.46 -0.91 -2.86
C THR A 65 -10.29 -1.84 -1.67
N VAL A 66 -9.38 -1.48 -0.76
CA VAL A 66 -9.15 -2.18 0.51
C VAL A 66 -9.71 -1.33 1.64
N THR A 67 -10.54 -1.95 2.48
CA THR A 67 -11.08 -1.32 3.69
C THR A 67 -10.61 -2.09 4.93
N VAL A 68 -9.95 -1.39 5.85
CA VAL A 68 -9.61 -1.91 7.18
C VAL A 68 -10.55 -1.26 8.19
N ASP A 69 -11.40 -2.07 8.80
CA ASP A 69 -12.31 -1.66 9.87
C ASP A 69 -11.97 -2.43 11.15
N GLY A 70 -11.28 -1.74 12.06
CA GLY A 70 -10.87 -2.31 13.35
C GLY A 70 -11.73 -1.83 14.53
N GLN A 71 -12.77 -1.02 14.29
CA GLN A 71 -13.61 -0.40 15.34
C GLN A 71 -12.82 0.37 16.43
N GLY A 72 -11.57 0.75 16.16
CA GLY A 72 -10.71 1.51 17.05
C GLY A 72 -10.81 3.02 16.83
N ALA A 73 -10.05 3.78 17.61
CA ALA A 73 -10.08 5.25 17.58
C ALA A 73 -9.73 5.88 16.21
N ILE A 74 -9.01 5.14 15.35
CA ILE A 74 -8.66 5.55 13.98
C ILE A 74 -9.84 5.45 13.00
N GLY A 75 -10.90 4.73 13.37
CA GLY A 75 -12.03 4.44 12.48
C GLY A 75 -11.65 3.49 11.34
N ARG A 76 -12.13 3.79 10.13
CA ARG A 76 -11.91 2.99 8.93
C ARG A 76 -10.79 3.57 8.09
N ILE A 77 -9.88 2.72 7.63
CA ILE A 77 -8.85 3.08 6.64
C ILE A 77 -9.30 2.54 5.29
N ILE A 78 -9.41 3.40 4.28
CA ILE A 78 -9.82 3.03 2.94
C ILE A 78 -8.70 3.42 1.98
N ALA A 79 -8.23 2.48 1.16
CA ALA A 79 -7.22 2.70 0.14
C ALA A 79 -7.70 2.11 -1.19
N ASP A 80 -7.40 2.76 -2.30
CA ASP A 80 -7.78 2.34 -3.66
C ASP A 80 -6.51 2.26 -4.53
N ALA A 81 -6.41 1.24 -5.39
CA ALA A 81 -5.29 1.01 -6.31
C ALA A 81 -5.74 0.44 -7.66
#